data_AF-A0A956LAH8-F1
#
_entry.id   AF-A0A956LAH8-F1
#
_cell.length_a   1.000
_cell.length_b   1.000
_cell.length_c   1.000
_cell.angle_alpha   90.00
_cell.angle_beta   90.00
_cell.angle_gamma   90.00
#
_symmetry.space_group_name_H-M   'P 1'
#
loop_
_entity.id
_entity.type
_entity.pdbx_description
1 polymer ?
#
loop_
_entity_poly.entity_id
_entity_poly.type
_entity_poly.pdbx_seq_one_letter_code
_entity_poly.pdbx_strand_id
1 'polypeptide(L)'
;SDRADPRFSTEVEHPHQDALLALARSTAQPLLFEDVDLSALAHEVIAELPEIPRHAEVDWQVAPGISARGSMSALRIVLLNLLGNAAKFTRRVDAPRVIVSADDTADGSVRVRVEDNGAGFASEAAERLFRPFGRLHGDDEFHGTGIGLTIVQRIVERHGGTVHAEGWPGRGACFTLTLPAATPPSSVPGALH
;
A
#
# COMPACT_ATOMS: atom_id res chain seq x y z
N SER A 1 -48.84 -17.75 -24.43
CA SER A 1 -47.38 -17.85 -24.58
C SER A 1 -46.84 -16.48 -24.87
N ASP A 2 -45.80 -15.94 -24.25
CA ASP A 2 -44.94 -16.31 -23.13
C ASP A 2 -44.04 -15.06 -22.95
N ARG A 3 -44.35 -14.19 -21.98
CA ARG A 3 -43.47 -13.69 -20.90
C ARG A 3 -41.95 -13.47 -21.19
N ALA A 4 -41.52 -12.27 -20.76
CA ALA A 4 -40.17 -11.82 -20.30
C ALA A 4 -39.07 -11.61 -21.39
N ASP A 5 -38.15 -10.63 -21.32
CA ASP A 5 -37.60 -9.87 -20.18
C ASP A 5 -36.86 -8.59 -20.68
N PRO A 6 -37.01 -7.40 -20.06
CA PRO A 6 -36.21 -6.21 -20.34
C PRO A 6 -35.04 -6.12 -19.36
N ARG A 7 -33.95 -6.86 -19.57
CA ARG A 7 -32.77 -6.77 -18.71
C ARG A 7 -31.48 -6.97 -19.47
N PHE A 8 -30.91 -5.87 -19.96
CA PHE A 8 -29.47 -5.64 -19.97
C PHE A 8 -29.25 -4.12 -19.98
N SER A 9 -29.64 -3.48 -18.87
CA SER A 9 -28.93 -2.28 -18.43
C SER A 9 -27.52 -2.73 -18.12
N THR A 10 -26.59 -2.54 -19.04
CA THR A 10 -25.17 -2.51 -18.71
C THR A 10 -25.00 -1.33 -17.75
N GLU A 11 -24.98 -1.60 -16.45
CA GLU A 11 -24.37 -0.71 -15.48
C GLU A 11 -22.97 -0.43 -16.01
N VAL A 12 -22.79 0.77 -16.55
CA VAL A 12 -21.45 1.28 -16.82
C VAL A 12 -20.89 1.51 -15.42
N GLU A 13 -20.24 0.51 -14.84
CA GLU A 13 -19.35 0.74 -13.70
C GLU A 13 -18.47 1.91 -14.12
N HIS A 14 -18.50 2.99 -13.35
CA HIS A 14 -17.64 4.13 -13.54
C HIS A 14 -16.47 3.98 -12.56
N PRO A 15 -15.48 3.08 -12.79
CA PRO A 15 -14.41 2.82 -11.82
C PRO A 15 -13.57 4.07 -11.53
N HIS A 16 -13.69 5.10 -12.36
CA HIS A 16 -13.09 6.42 -12.15
C HIS A 16 -13.83 7.25 -11.10
N GLN A 17 -15.16 7.15 -11.01
CA GLN A 17 -15.97 7.88 -10.01
C GLN A 17 -15.76 7.29 -8.61
N ASP A 18 -15.82 5.97 -8.46
CA ASP A 18 -15.58 5.31 -7.17
C ASP A 18 -14.16 5.53 -6.65
N ALA A 19 -13.17 5.51 -7.54
CA ALA A 19 -11.80 5.76 -7.17
C ALA A 19 -11.56 7.23 -6.75
N LEU A 20 -12.24 8.19 -7.38
CA LEU A 20 -12.23 9.58 -6.93
C LEU A 20 -12.93 9.76 -5.58
N LEU A 21 -14.02 9.02 -5.33
CA LEU A 21 -14.70 9.01 -4.03
C LEU A 21 -13.82 8.39 -2.93
N ALA A 22 -13.12 7.29 -3.23
CA ALA A 22 -12.15 6.69 -2.30
C ALA A 22 -11.01 7.67 -1.98
N LEU A 23 -10.50 8.38 -2.99
CA LEU A 23 -9.50 9.43 -2.83
C LEU A 23 -10.02 10.59 -1.97
N ALA A 24 -11.25 11.08 -2.21
CA ALA A 24 -11.86 12.14 -1.43
C ALA A 24 -12.08 11.73 0.04
N ARG A 25 -12.54 10.49 0.28
CA ARG A 25 -12.72 9.94 1.63
C ARG A 25 -11.41 9.82 2.39
N SER A 26 -10.33 9.38 1.72
CA SER A 26 -8.99 9.27 2.33
C SER A 26 -8.43 10.60 2.85
N THR A 27 -8.90 11.73 2.30
CA THR A 27 -8.52 13.08 2.74
C THR A 27 -9.49 13.70 3.74
N ALA A 28 -10.74 13.26 3.78
CA ALA A 28 -11.81 13.90 4.55
C ALA A 28 -11.98 13.34 5.98
N GLN A 29 -11.52 12.12 6.25
CA GLN A 29 -11.68 11.51 7.58
C GLN A 29 -10.71 12.12 8.60
N PRO A 30 -11.17 12.45 9.83
CA PRO A 30 -10.29 12.83 10.93
C PRO A 30 -9.23 11.75 11.18
N LEU A 31 -7.97 12.16 11.36
CA LEU A 31 -6.90 11.24 11.76
C LEU A 31 -6.89 11.14 13.28
N LEU A 32 -7.27 9.98 13.80
CA LEU A 32 -6.99 9.60 15.18
C LEU A 32 -5.60 8.97 15.19
N PHE A 33 -4.63 9.65 15.79
CA PHE A 33 -3.26 9.15 15.88
C PHE A 33 -3.10 8.27 17.11
N GLU A 34 -2.73 7.02 16.87
CA GLU A 34 -2.40 6.00 17.87
C GLU A 34 -1.09 5.31 17.49
N ASP A 35 -0.54 4.52 18.41
CA ASP A 35 0.60 3.65 18.08
C ASP A 35 0.05 2.39 17.38
N VAL A 36 0.47 2.18 16.13
CA VAL A 36 -0.03 1.11 15.26
C VAL A 36 1.08 0.09 15.03
N ASP A 37 0.78 -1.18 15.33
CA ASP A 37 1.62 -2.32 14.94
C ASP A 37 1.45 -2.59 13.44
N LEU A 38 2.38 -2.09 12.63
CA LEU A 38 2.37 -2.25 11.19
C LEU A 38 2.69 -3.68 10.78
N SER A 39 3.45 -4.43 11.59
CA SER A 39 3.72 -5.84 11.32
C SER A 39 2.43 -6.65 11.43
N ALA A 40 1.67 -6.50 12.52
CA ALA A 40 0.39 -7.17 12.70
C ALA A 40 -0.61 -6.78 11.60
N LEU A 41 -0.73 -5.47 11.33
CA LEU A 41 -1.63 -4.95 10.31
C LEU A 41 -1.26 -5.43 8.90
N ALA A 42 0.03 -5.57 8.59
CA ALA A 42 0.47 -6.13 7.30
C ALA A 42 0.04 -7.59 7.14
N HIS A 43 0.16 -8.41 8.19
CA HIS A 43 -0.31 -9.81 8.14
C HIS A 43 -1.83 -9.90 7.96
N GLU A 44 -2.61 -9.06 8.64
CA GLU A 44 -4.07 -8.98 8.44
C GLU A 44 -4.41 -8.63 6.99
N VAL A 45 -3.75 -7.61 6.44
CA VAL A 45 -3.94 -7.20 5.05
C VAL A 45 -3.57 -8.33 4.09
N ILE A 46 -2.43 -9.00 4.28
CA ILE A 46 -1.99 -10.13 3.44
C ILE A 46 -3.03 -11.25 3.44
N ALA A 47 -3.59 -11.58 4.59
CA ALA A 47 -4.59 -12.65 4.72
C ALA A 47 -5.93 -12.31 4.03
N GLU A 48 -6.23 -11.02 3.84
CA GLU A 48 -7.45 -10.56 3.17
C GLU A 48 -7.27 -10.23 1.69
N LEU A 49 -6.02 -10.25 1.18
CA LEU A 49 -5.78 -9.96 -0.23
C LEU A 49 -6.55 -10.96 -1.10
N PRO A 50 -7.19 -10.49 -2.18
CA PRO A 50 -7.90 -11.38 -3.07
C PRO A 50 -6.92 -12.38 -3.70
N GLU A 51 -7.40 -13.60 -3.91
CA GLU A 51 -6.64 -14.60 -4.64
C GLU A 51 -6.53 -14.15 -6.12
N ILE A 52 -5.29 -13.97 -6.58
CA ILE A 52 -4.98 -13.57 -7.96
C ILE A 52 -4.34 -14.78 -8.63
N PRO A 53 -4.80 -15.23 -9.81
CA PRO A 53 -4.13 -16.28 -10.57
C PRO A 53 -2.65 -15.95 -10.76
N ARG A 54 -1.78 -16.82 -10.25
CA ARG A 54 -0.33 -16.64 -10.20
C ARG A 54 0.39 -17.97 -10.40
N HIS A 55 1.64 -17.93 -10.83
CA HIS A 55 2.45 -19.14 -11.06
C HIS A 55 2.91 -19.81 -9.77
N ALA A 56 3.09 -19.04 -8.70
CA ALA A 56 3.54 -19.52 -7.40
C ALA A 56 3.00 -18.61 -6.28
N GLU A 57 2.90 -19.16 -5.06
CA GLU A 57 2.59 -18.42 -3.84
C GLU A 57 3.66 -17.37 -3.53
N VAL A 58 3.23 -16.22 -2.99
CA VAL A 58 4.14 -15.14 -2.62
C VAL A 58 4.82 -15.48 -1.30
N ASP A 59 6.16 -15.44 -1.30
CA ASP A 59 6.97 -15.45 -0.08
C ASP A 59 6.90 -14.08 0.59
N TRP A 60 6.01 -13.97 1.58
CA TRP A 60 5.82 -12.76 2.38
C TRP A 60 6.78 -12.76 3.57
N GLN A 61 7.66 -11.76 3.62
CA GLN A 61 8.60 -11.57 4.72
C GLN A 61 8.32 -10.23 5.39
N VAL A 62 7.65 -10.25 6.54
CA VAL A 62 7.35 -9.05 7.33
C VAL A 62 8.24 -9.03 8.56
N ALA A 63 9.11 -8.02 8.69
CA ALA A 63 9.91 -7.87 9.88
C ALA A 63 9.00 -7.67 11.10
N PRO A 64 9.30 -8.30 12.25
CA PRO A 64 8.48 -8.19 13.45
C PRO A 64 8.67 -6.84 14.13
N GLY A 65 7.64 -6.37 14.84
CA GLY A 65 7.73 -5.20 15.72
C GLY A 65 7.86 -3.86 15.00
N ILE A 66 7.46 -3.77 13.73
CA ILE A 66 7.39 -2.49 13.03
C ILE A 66 6.21 -1.71 13.61
N SER A 67 6.49 -0.55 14.20
CA SER A 67 5.47 0.31 14.80
C SER A 67 5.59 1.75 14.30
N ALA A 68 4.46 2.40 14.05
CA ALA A 68 4.40 3.81 13.67
C ALA A 68 3.24 4.51 14.37
N ARG A 69 3.36 5.83 14.55
CA ARG A 69 2.26 6.65 15.05
C ARG A 69 1.41 7.14 13.89
N GLY A 70 0.12 6.82 13.93
CA GLY A 70 -0.81 7.19 12.86
C GLY A 70 -2.22 6.68 13.07
N SER A 71 -3.05 6.87 12.06
CA SER A 71 -4.41 6.31 12.06
C SER A 71 -4.38 4.90 11.51
N MET A 72 -4.77 3.91 12.33
CA MET A 72 -4.79 2.50 11.93
C MET A 72 -5.56 2.28 10.62
N SER A 73 -6.76 2.86 10.50
CA SER A 73 -7.59 2.72 9.30
C SER A 73 -6.95 3.32 8.05
N ALA A 74 -6.25 4.44 8.18
CA ALA A 74 -5.54 5.08 7.06
C ALA A 74 -4.27 4.28 6.68
N LEU A 75 -3.49 3.85 7.66
CA LEU A 75 -2.28 3.04 7.44
C LEU A 75 -2.62 1.66 6.86
N ARG A 76 -3.79 1.10 7.21
CA ARG A 76 -4.33 -0.10 6.57
C ARG A 76 -4.57 0.10 5.08
N ILE A 77 -5.13 1.24 4.68
CA ILE A 77 -5.32 1.58 3.27
C ILE A 77 -3.96 1.71 2.56
N VAL A 78 -2.95 2.26 3.22
CA VAL A 78 -1.58 2.32 2.67
C VAL A 78 -1.06 0.91 2.39
N LEU A 79 -1.12 0.02 3.39
CA LEU A 79 -0.67 -1.37 3.26
C LEU A 79 -1.45 -2.15 2.21
N LEU A 80 -2.79 -2.01 2.14
CA LEU A 80 -3.61 -2.63 1.10
C LEU A 80 -3.14 -2.23 -0.31
N ASN A 81 -2.81 -0.96 -0.51
CA ASN A 81 -2.34 -0.49 -1.81
C ASN A 81 -0.93 -0.99 -2.14
N LEU A 82 0.01 -0.94 -1.18
CA LEU A 82 1.39 -1.36 -1.42
C LEU A 82 1.51 -2.88 -1.56
N LEU A 83 0.93 -3.65 -0.63
CA LEU A 83 0.98 -5.12 -0.64
C LEU A 83 0.12 -5.69 -1.77
N GLY A 84 -1.03 -5.08 -2.06
CA GLY A 84 -1.83 -5.45 -3.24
C GLY A 84 -1.08 -5.21 -4.55
N ASN A 85 -0.35 -4.10 -4.67
CA ASN A 85 0.51 -3.84 -5.82
C ASN A 85 1.64 -4.88 -5.91
N ALA A 86 2.32 -5.17 -4.81
CA ALA A 86 3.40 -6.15 -4.77
C ALA A 86 2.89 -7.55 -5.20
N ALA A 87 1.75 -8.01 -4.67
CA ALA A 87 1.12 -9.27 -5.08
C ALA A 87 0.68 -9.28 -6.55
N LYS A 88 0.25 -8.13 -7.07
CA LYS A 88 -0.17 -7.97 -8.47
C LYS A 88 1.02 -8.01 -9.42
N PHE A 89 2.09 -7.27 -9.14
CA PHE A 89 3.22 -7.10 -10.03
C PHE A 89 4.23 -8.26 -9.97
N THR A 90 4.13 -9.11 -8.95
CA THR A 90 4.89 -10.36 -8.84
C THR A 90 4.17 -11.58 -9.44
N ARG A 91 2.92 -11.45 -9.93
CA ARG A 91 2.10 -12.59 -10.40
C ARG A 91 2.71 -13.45 -11.52
N ARG A 92 3.64 -12.87 -12.29
CA ARG A 92 4.35 -13.52 -13.41
C ARG A 92 5.76 -14.00 -13.05
N VAL A 93 6.16 -13.87 -11.80
CA VAL A 93 7.47 -14.28 -11.29
C VAL A 93 7.37 -15.71 -10.80
N ASP A 94 8.36 -16.56 -11.14
CA ASP A 94 8.37 -17.98 -10.75
C ASP A 94 8.54 -18.18 -9.24
N ALA A 95 9.28 -17.29 -8.57
CA ALA A 95 9.49 -17.27 -7.14
C ALA A 95 9.19 -15.86 -6.59
N PRO A 96 7.90 -15.49 -6.46
CA PRO A 96 7.51 -14.15 -6.06
C PRO A 96 7.83 -13.92 -4.58
N ARG A 97 8.50 -12.80 -4.27
CA ARG A 97 8.92 -12.44 -2.92
C ARG A 97 8.59 -10.99 -2.64
N VAL A 98 8.03 -10.75 -1.45
CA VAL A 98 7.73 -9.41 -0.95
C VAL A 98 8.28 -9.27 0.46
N ILE A 99 9.07 -8.22 0.69
CA ILE A 99 9.71 -7.93 1.98
C ILE A 99 9.17 -6.62 2.52
N VAL A 100 8.68 -6.65 3.76
CA VAL A 100 8.31 -5.47 4.54
C VAL A 100 9.32 -5.32 5.66
N SER A 101 10.07 -4.23 5.64
CA SER A 101 11.12 -3.95 6.62
C SER A 101 11.00 -2.52 7.15
N ALA A 102 11.67 -2.24 8.27
CA ALA A 102 11.76 -0.88 8.78
C ALA A 102 13.10 -0.60 9.46
N ASP A 103 13.50 0.67 9.42
CA ASP A 103 14.64 1.23 10.13
C ASP A 103 14.27 2.56 10.79
N ASP A 104 14.82 2.83 11.97
CA ASP A 104 14.69 4.14 12.61
C ASP A 104 15.54 5.17 11.87
N THR A 105 14.99 6.38 11.73
CA THR A 105 15.70 7.49 11.10
C THR A 105 16.28 8.44 12.16
N ALA A 106 17.31 9.20 11.77
CA ALA A 106 17.97 10.14 12.68
C ALA A 106 17.05 11.26 13.20
N ASP A 107 15.97 11.57 12.48
CA ASP A 107 14.94 12.55 12.85
C ASP A 107 13.85 11.97 13.78
N GLY A 108 13.99 10.71 14.22
CA GLY A 108 13.01 10.06 15.11
C GLY A 108 11.73 9.61 14.41
N SER A 109 11.78 9.47 13.07
CA SER A 109 10.74 8.82 12.27
C SER A 109 11.07 7.33 12.12
N VAL A 110 10.07 6.54 11.74
CA VAL A 110 10.28 5.17 11.23
C VAL A 110 10.23 5.20 9.72
N ARG A 111 11.24 4.60 9.08
CA ARG A 111 11.26 4.38 7.64
C ARG A 111 10.84 2.95 7.36
N VAL A 112 9.72 2.78 6.67
CA VAL A 112 9.19 1.47 6.27
C VAL A 112 9.44 1.26 4.79
N ARG A 113 9.87 0.06 4.41
CA ARG A 113 10.11 -0.33 3.02
C ARG A 113 9.23 -1.51 2.66
N VAL A 114 8.63 -1.47 1.48
CA VAL A 114 7.94 -2.58 0.84
C VAL A 114 8.66 -2.88 -0.47
N GLU A 115 9.38 -4.00 -0.49
CA GLU A 115 10.21 -4.43 -1.61
C GLU A 115 9.58 -5.66 -2.27
N ASP A 116 9.44 -5.64 -3.59
CA ASP A 116 9.01 -6.79 -4.38
C ASP A 116 10.04 -7.14 -5.45
N ASN A 117 10.01 -8.38 -5.96
CA ASN A 117 10.83 -8.82 -7.10
C ASN A 117 10.01 -8.93 -8.40
N GLY A 118 8.97 -8.12 -8.53
CA GLY A 118 8.02 -8.13 -9.64
C GLY A 118 8.53 -7.45 -10.92
N ALA A 119 7.57 -6.97 -11.71
CA ALA A 119 7.85 -6.33 -13.00
C ALA A 119 8.78 -5.10 -12.90
N GLY A 120 8.75 -4.37 -11.78
CA GLY A 120 9.48 -3.11 -11.63
C GLY A 120 9.06 -2.03 -12.64
N PHE A 121 9.84 -0.95 -12.69
CA PHE A 121 9.63 0.16 -13.62
C PHE A 121 10.94 0.97 -13.80
N ALA A 122 11.01 1.79 -14.85
CA ALA A 122 12.16 2.66 -15.09
C ALA A 122 12.22 3.79 -14.04
N SER A 123 13.39 4.04 -13.45
CA SER A 123 13.53 4.95 -12.30
C SER A 123 13.06 6.39 -12.60
N GLU A 124 13.16 6.85 -13.85
CA GLU A 124 12.66 8.16 -14.33
C GLU A 124 11.14 8.27 -14.26
N ALA A 125 10.44 7.15 -14.13
CA ALA A 125 8.99 7.08 -14.04
C ALA A 125 8.45 7.14 -12.60
N ALA A 126 9.33 7.13 -11.59
CA ALA A 126 8.96 7.13 -10.17
C ALA A 126 8.03 8.31 -9.79
N GLU A 127 8.36 9.54 -10.23
CA GLU A 127 7.53 10.72 -9.94
C GLU A 127 6.14 10.67 -10.58
N ARG A 128 5.98 9.88 -11.66
CA ARG A 128 4.70 9.74 -12.37
C ARG A 128 3.77 8.75 -11.66
N LEU A 129 4.30 7.85 -10.84
CA LEU A 129 3.52 6.83 -10.12
C LEU A 129 2.55 7.44 -9.11
N PHE A 130 2.91 8.58 -8.52
CA PHE A 130 2.09 9.22 -7.49
C PHE A 130 1.06 10.19 -8.05
N ARG A 131 1.13 10.52 -9.35
CA ARG A 131 0.11 11.34 -10.01
C ARG A 131 -1.22 10.56 -10.11
N PRO A 132 -2.38 11.21 -9.84
CA PRO A 132 -3.67 10.57 -10.04
C PRO A 132 -3.77 10.00 -11.45
N PHE A 133 -4.19 8.73 -11.56
CA PHE A 133 -4.29 8.00 -12.83
C PHE A 133 -2.96 7.74 -13.55
N GLY A 134 -1.82 7.98 -12.89
CA GLY A 134 -0.50 7.62 -13.38
C GLY A 134 -0.37 6.10 -13.49
N ARG A 135 -0.28 5.56 -14.71
CA ARG A 135 -0.01 4.15 -14.99
C ARG A 135 1.25 4.02 -15.84
N LEU A 136 2.09 3.04 -15.52
CA LEU A 136 3.30 2.72 -16.28
C LEU A 136 3.14 1.50 -17.18
N HIS A 137 2.19 0.62 -16.85
CA HIS A 137 1.88 -0.58 -17.62
C HIS A 137 0.49 -0.43 -18.27
N GLY A 138 0.35 -0.89 -19.51
CA GLY A 138 -0.89 -0.78 -20.28
C GLY A 138 -2.03 -1.61 -19.68
N ASP A 139 -3.27 -1.28 -20.07
CA ASP A 139 -4.50 -1.89 -19.53
C ASP A 139 -4.55 -3.42 -19.68
N ASP A 140 -3.82 -3.98 -20.66
CA ASP A 140 -3.75 -5.42 -20.92
C ASP A 140 -2.86 -6.18 -19.93
N GLU A 141 -1.94 -5.49 -19.26
CA GLU A 141 -0.91 -6.17 -18.47
C GLU A 141 -1.18 -6.16 -16.97
N PHE A 142 -1.88 -5.15 -16.43
CA PHE A 142 -2.20 -5.08 -15.00
C PHE A 142 -3.42 -4.19 -14.70
N HIS A 143 -4.58 -4.81 -14.42
CA HIS A 143 -5.79 -4.09 -14.02
C HIS A 143 -5.60 -3.23 -12.75
N GLY A 144 -6.20 -2.04 -12.69
CA GLY A 144 -6.23 -1.16 -11.51
C GLY A 144 -6.57 0.28 -11.88
N THR A 145 -7.16 1.07 -10.97
CA THR A 145 -7.66 2.43 -11.26
C THR A 145 -6.55 3.48 -11.43
N GLY A 146 -5.32 3.19 -10.98
CA GLY A 146 -4.18 4.13 -11.01
C GLY A 146 -4.25 5.23 -9.94
N ILE A 147 -5.11 5.05 -8.92
CA ILE A 147 -5.27 6.01 -7.81
C ILE A 147 -4.58 5.54 -6.53
N GLY A 148 -4.27 4.25 -6.43
CA GLY A 148 -3.77 3.64 -5.19
C GLY A 148 -2.51 4.31 -4.61
N LEU A 149 -1.50 4.57 -5.44
CA LEU A 149 -0.27 5.24 -4.98
C LEU A 149 -0.49 6.72 -4.67
N THR A 150 -1.44 7.39 -5.33
CA THR A 150 -1.87 8.74 -4.93
C THR A 150 -2.55 8.73 -3.55
N ILE A 151 -3.34 7.70 -3.23
CA ILE A 151 -3.92 7.55 -1.88
C ILE A 151 -2.81 7.33 -0.86
N VAL A 152 -1.83 6.46 -1.17
CA VAL A 152 -0.67 6.24 -0.30
C VAL A 152 0.04 7.57 -0.02
N GLN A 153 0.38 8.32 -1.06
CA GLN A 153 1.06 9.61 -0.91
C GLN A 153 0.27 10.55 0.00
N ARG A 154 -1.02 10.75 -0.27
CA ARG A 154 -1.85 11.67 0.53
C ARG A 154 -1.96 11.24 1.99
N ILE A 155 -2.13 9.94 2.25
CA ILE A 155 -2.22 9.45 3.61
C ILE A 155 -0.89 9.71 4.34
N VAL A 156 0.24 9.32 3.73
CA VAL A 156 1.56 9.51 4.32
C VAL A 156 1.87 10.99 4.57
N GLU A 157 1.57 11.87 3.61
CA GLU A 157 1.73 13.32 3.78
C GLU A 157 0.87 13.89 4.92
N ARG A 158 -0.37 13.43 5.08
CA ARG A 158 -1.22 13.82 6.22
C ARG A 158 -0.70 13.32 7.58
N HIS A 159 0.17 12.32 7.58
CA HIS A 159 0.89 11.85 8.77
C HIS A 159 2.20 12.62 9.01
N GLY A 160 2.51 13.65 8.21
CA GLY A 160 3.78 14.37 8.27
C GLY A 160 4.96 13.59 7.68
N GLY A 161 4.66 12.50 6.96
CA GLY A 161 5.63 11.61 6.36
C GLY A 161 5.98 11.96 4.91
N THR A 162 6.85 11.15 4.32
CA THR A 162 7.20 11.20 2.90
C THR A 162 7.11 9.82 2.28
N VAL A 163 6.89 9.72 0.97
CA VAL A 163 6.93 8.47 0.23
C VAL A 163 7.75 8.64 -1.05
N HIS A 164 8.55 7.63 -1.38
CA HIS A 164 9.26 7.54 -2.65
C HIS A 164 9.25 6.09 -3.13
N ALA A 165 9.52 5.91 -4.42
CA ALA A 165 9.57 4.60 -5.04
C ALA A 165 10.80 4.49 -5.93
N GLU A 166 11.50 3.37 -5.82
CA GLU A 166 12.58 2.98 -6.71
C GLU A 166 12.16 1.71 -7.45
N GLY A 167 12.57 1.58 -8.70
CA GLY A 167 12.18 0.47 -9.54
C GLY A 167 13.28 0.13 -10.52
N TRP A 168 13.35 -1.15 -10.86
CA TRP A 168 14.26 -1.68 -11.85
C TRP A 168 13.50 -2.65 -12.75
N PRO A 169 13.37 -2.40 -14.06
CA PRO A 169 12.61 -3.25 -14.97
C PRO A 169 13.06 -4.72 -14.88
N GLY A 170 12.10 -5.61 -14.62
CA GLY A 170 12.31 -7.05 -14.45
C GLY A 170 13.02 -7.48 -13.17
N ARG A 171 13.28 -6.57 -12.23
CA ARG A 171 13.93 -6.87 -10.94
C ARG A 171 13.08 -6.45 -9.72
N GLY A 172 11.96 -5.78 -9.96
CA GLY A 172 11.02 -5.36 -8.93
C GLY A 172 11.10 -3.88 -8.56
N ALA A 173 10.51 -3.57 -7.41
CA ALA A 173 10.35 -2.21 -6.91
C ALA A 173 10.52 -2.15 -5.39
N CYS A 174 10.93 -0.98 -4.89
CA CYS A 174 11.00 -0.64 -3.48
C CYS A 174 10.20 0.62 -3.24
N PHE A 175 9.15 0.53 -2.42
CA PHE A 175 8.39 1.67 -1.93
C PHE A 175 8.85 1.99 -0.51
N THR A 176 9.41 3.18 -0.32
CA THR A 176 9.90 3.62 0.98
C THR A 176 9.04 4.77 1.48
N LEU A 177 8.51 4.64 2.70
CA LEU A 177 7.72 5.65 3.38
C LEU A 177 8.34 6.02 4.72
N THR A 178 8.22 7.27 5.13
CA THR A 178 8.54 7.72 6.49
C THR A 178 7.26 8.04 7.22
N LEU A 179 7.17 7.62 8.48
CA LEU A 179 6.06 7.93 9.38
C LEU A 179 6.63 8.37 10.73
N PRO A 180 5.91 9.15 11.53
CA PRO A 180 6.31 9.41 12.91
C PRO A 180 6.49 8.09 13.67
N ALA A 181 7.58 7.95 14.43
CA ALA A 181 7.80 6.75 15.23
C ALA A 181 6.68 6.60 16.27
N ALA A 182 6.34 5.34 16.58
CA ALA A 182 5.48 5.06 17.72
C ALA A 182 6.14 5.62 18.99
N THR A 183 5.31 6.06 19.94
CA THR A 183 5.85 6.51 21.22
C THR A 183 6.45 5.29 21.91
N PRO A 184 7.75 5.28 22.28
CA PRO A 184 8.26 4.18 23.09
C PRO A 184 7.41 4.10 24.36
N PRO A 185 7.05 2.90 24.84
CA PRO A 185 6.31 2.77 26.07
C PRO A 185 7.06 3.56 27.13
N SER A 186 6.40 4.57 27.71
CA SER A 186 6.92 5.42 28.76
C SER A 186 7.60 4.53 29.80
N SER A 187 8.94 4.47 29.77
CA SER A 187 9.70 3.88 30.85
C SER A 187 9.55 4.85 32.00
N VAL A 188 8.58 4.57 32.87
CA VAL A 188 8.32 5.32 34.08
C VAL A 188 9.66 5.42 34.84
N PRO A 189 10.26 6.61 35.01
CA PRO A 189 11.43 6.73 35.85
C PRO A 189 10.93 6.67 37.30
N GLY A 190 10.96 5.50 37.93
CA GLY A 190 10.58 5.43 39.33
C GLY A 190 10.35 4.04 39.91
N ALA A 191 11.42 3.46 40.43
CA ALA A 191 11.40 2.88 41.78
C ALA A 191 12.83 2.86 42.33
N LEU A 192 13.33 4.06 42.69
CA LEU A 192 14.34 4.17 43.74
C LEU A 192 13.60 4.00 45.07
N HIS A 193 13.78 2.85 45.72
CA HIS A 193 13.70 2.69 47.17
C HIS A 193 14.88 1.84 47.62
#